data_AF-A0A973CKI8-F1
#
_entry.id   AF-A0A973CKI8-F1
#
_cell.length_a   1.000
_cell.length_b   1.000
_cell.length_c   1.000
_cell.angle_alpha   90.00
_cell.angle_beta   90.00
_cell.angle_gamma   90.00
#
_symmetry.space_group_name_H-M   'P 1'
#
loop_
_entity.id
_entity.type
_entity.pdbx_description
1 polymer ?
#
loop_
_entity_poly.entity_id
_entity_poly.type
_entity_poly.pdbx_seq_one_letter_code
_entity_poly.pdbx_strand_id
1 'polypeptide(L)'
;MDNEEYTGCPFPVPHPEVVESCIDYWFDDEEALLTTQDNPVIPSGYKVIARDPGDDLILVSENDAIYYCRHETGDLIKLAENIESFIKTIEMD
;
A
#
# COMPACT_ATOMS: atom_id res chain seq x y z
N MET A 1 -29.87 21.28 4.43
CA MET A 1 -28.94 21.46 3.29
C MET A 1 -27.61 21.54 3.99
N ASP A 2 -26.97 20.39 4.11
CA ASP A 2 -25.78 20.21 4.89
C ASP A 2 -24.84 19.48 3.94
N ASN A 3 -24.18 20.27 3.08
CA ASN A 3 -23.01 19.77 2.35
C ASN A 3 -21.87 19.82 3.37
N GLU A 4 -21.63 18.70 4.06
CA GLU A 4 -20.36 18.47 4.72
C GLU A 4 -19.26 18.52 3.64
N GLU A 5 -18.59 19.66 3.55
CA GLU A 5 -17.31 19.75 2.87
C GLU A 5 -16.33 18.89 3.66
N TYR A 6 -16.20 17.62 3.25
CA TYR A 6 -15.05 16.82 3.62
C TYR A 6 -13.83 17.39 2.89
N THR A 7 -13.15 18.32 3.55
CA THR A 7 -11.93 18.96 3.08
C THR A 7 -10.79 17.96 3.16
N GLY A 8 -10.64 17.16 2.10
CA GLY A 8 -9.45 16.38 1.75
C GLY A 8 -8.70 15.74 2.91
N CYS A 9 -8.92 14.45 3.16
CA CYS A 9 -7.83 13.61 3.63
C CYS A 9 -6.91 13.34 2.44
N PRO A 10 -5.69 13.92 2.38
CA PRO A 10 -4.74 13.55 1.36
C PRO A 10 -4.16 12.21 1.80
N PHE A 11 -4.31 11.20 0.94
CA PHE A 11 -3.80 9.84 1.10
C PHE A 11 -4.61 8.94 2.05
N PRO A 12 -5.02 7.73 1.61
CA PRO A 12 -5.39 6.68 2.55
C PRO A 12 -4.11 6.34 3.33
N VAL A 13 -4.01 6.82 4.57
CA VAL A 13 -2.98 6.33 5.49
C VAL A 13 -3.36 4.87 5.75
N PRO A 14 -2.52 3.90 5.35
CA PRO A 14 -2.82 2.50 5.59
C PRO A 14 -2.95 2.26 7.10
N HIS A 15 -3.83 1.34 7.49
CA HIS A 15 -4.04 1.04 8.90
C HIS A 15 -2.70 0.66 9.57
N PRO A 16 -2.42 1.02 10.84
CA PRO A 16 -1.14 0.72 11.49
C PRO A 16 -0.69 -0.75 11.38
N GLU A 17 -1.65 -1.68 11.44
CA GLU A 17 -1.40 -3.13 11.27
C GLU A 17 -0.88 -3.50 9.86
N VAL A 18 -1.30 -2.75 8.84
CA VAL A 18 -0.81 -2.88 7.46
C VAL A 18 0.63 -2.40 7.37
N VAL A 19 0.98 -1.36 8.12
CA VAL A 19 2.33 -0.80 8.18
C VAL A 19 3.28 -1.79 8.85
N GLU A 20 2.89 -2.34 10.00
CA GLU A 20 3.65 -3.40 10.68
C GLU A 20 3.87 -4.59 9.73
N SER A 21 2.81 -5.04 9.03
CA SER A 21 2.93 -6.11 8.02
C SER A 21 3.89 -5.76 6.88
N CYS A 22 3.91 -4.50 6.41
CA CYS A 22 4.88 -4.06 5.40
C CYS A 22 6.32 -4.07 5.91
N ILE A 23 6.52 -3.71 7.18
CA ILE A 23 7.82 -3.68 7.85
C ILE A 23 8.31 -5.13 8.03
N ASP A 24 7.49 -6.01 8.60
CA ASP A 24 7.81 -7.43 8.75
C ASP A 24 8.17 -8.05 7.39
N TYR A 25 7.36 -7.82 6.35
CA TYR A 25 7.70 -8.24 4.98
C TYR A 25 9.08 -7.77 4.52
N TRP A 26 9.41 -6.50 4.77
CA TRP A 26 10.65 -5.89 4.28
C TRP A 26 11.90 -6.39 5.01
N PHE A 27 11.78 -6.65 6.31
CA PHE A 27 12.93 -7.01 7.16
C PHE A 27 13.09 -8.52 7.34
N ASP A 28 12.03 -9.31 7.21
CA ASP A 28 12.05 -10.77 7.44
C ASP A 28 12.35 -11.58 6.16
N ASP A 29 12.58 -10.92 5.02
CA ASP A 29 12.81 -11.56 3.70
C ASP A 29 11.67 -12.53 3.31
N GLU A 30 10.43 -12.23 3.73
CA GLU A 30 9.27 -13.06 3.41
C GLU A 30 8.93 -12.99 1.91
N GLU A 31 8.42 -14.10 1.36
CA GLU A 31 7.93 -14.13 -0.02
C GLU A 31 6.67 -13.24 -0.14
N ALA A 32 6.49 -12.60 -1.31
CA ALA A 32 5.34 -11.74 -1.55
C ALA A 32 4.02 -12.50 -1.29
N LEU A 33 3.10 -11.88 -0.55
CA LEU A 33 1.82 -12.49 -0.17
C LEU A 33 1.01 -12.93 -1.40
N LEU A 34 1.10 -12.15 -2.47
CA LEU A 34 0.49 -12.41 -3.76
C LEU A 34 1.40 -11.89 -4.87
N THR A 35 1.47 -12.66 -5.96
CA THR A 35 2.16 -12.24 -7.18
C THR A 35 1.17 -11.86 -8.27
N THR A 36 1.64 -11.18 -9.31
CA THR A 36 0.87 -10.92 -10.55
C THR A 36 0.26 -12.20 -11.14
N GLN A 37 0.81 -13.38 -10.85
CA GLN A 37 0.27 -14.65 -11.35
C GLN A 37 -0.98 -15.10 -10.58
N ASP A 38 -1.06 -14.76 -9.30
CA ASP A 38 -2.17 -15.13 -8.41
C ASP A 38 -3.33 -14.13 -8.50
N ASN A 39 -3.05 -12.89 -8.90
CA ASN A 39 -4.04 -11.83 -8.98
C ASN A 39 -3.84 -10.94 -10.22
N PRO A 40 -4.76 -10.99 -11.22
CA PRO A 40 -4.63 -10.27 -12.49
C PRO A 40 -4.78 -8.74 -12.34
N VAL A 41 -5.19 -8.25 -11.17
CA VAL A 41 -5.28 -6.82 -10.87
C VAL A 41 -3.90 -6.23 -10.57
N ILE A 42 -2.93 -7.05 -10.13
CA ILE A 42 -1.57 -6.60 -9.82
C ILE A 42 -0.79 -6.44 -11.13
N PRO A 43 -0.26 -5.25 -11.46
CA PRO A 43 0.55 -5.08 -12.66
C PRO A 43 1.85 -5.90 -12.58
N SER A 44 2.38 -6.29 -13.73
CA SER A 44 3.70 -6.93 -13.81
C SER A 44 4.78 -6.02 -13.25
N GLY A 45 5.70 -6.56 -12.43
CA GLY A 45 6.76 -5.79 -11.78
C GLY A 45 6.36 -5.19 -10.42
N TYR A 46 5.21 -5.62 -9.89
CA TYR A 46 4.76 -5.27 -8.55
C TYR A 46 4.57 -6.54 -7.70
N LYS A 47 4.89 -6.44 -6.41
CA LYS A 47 4.71 -7.51 -5.43
C LYS A 47 3.81 -7.00 -4.31
N VAL A 48 2.88 -7.82 -3.84
CA VAL A 48 2.05 -7.46 -2.68
C VAL A 48 2.83 -7.69 -1.41
N ILE A 49 2.94 -6.64 -0.60
CA ILE A 49 3.66 -6.66 0.68
C ILE A 49 2.71 -6.62 1.88
N ALA A 50 1.49 -6.07 1.69
CA ALA A 50 0.45 -6.10 2.70
C ALA A 50 -0.93 -5.99 2.06
N ARG A 51 -1.96 -6.37 2.83
CA ARG A 51 -3.37 -6.28 2.46
C ARG A 51 -4.11 -5.49 3.51
N ASP A 52 -4.83 -4.47 3.08
CA ASP A 52 -5.68 -3.67 3.94
C ASP A 52 -7.00 -4.43 4.22
N PRO A 53 -7.62 -4.27 5.41
CA PRO A 53 -8.92 -4.86 5.72
C PRO A 53 -10.07 -4.49 4.77
N GLY A 54 -9.88 -3.55 3.85
CA GLY A 54 -10.80 -3.21 2.76
C GLY A 54 -10.59 -3.93 1.42
N ASP A 55 -9.88 -5.07 1.38
CA ASP A 55 -9.45 -5.78 0.15
C ASP A 55 -8.41 -5.05 -0.70
N ASP A 56 -8.13 -3.79 -0.39
CA ASP A 56 -7.08 -2.99 -1.02
C ASP A 56 -5.68 -3.55 -0.70
N LEU A 57 -4.74 -3.33 -1.61
CA LEU A 57 -3.42 -3.96 -1.56
C LEU A 57 -2.32 -2.91 -1.46
N ILE A 58 -1.28 -3.20 -0.68
CA ILE A 58 -0.03 -2.46 -0.70
C ILE A 58 0.96 -3.22 -1.59
N LEU A 59 1.47 -2.52 -2.59
CA LEU A 59 2.37 -3.05 -3.59
C LEU A 59 3.75 -2.39 -3.46
N VAL A 60 4.81 -3.18 -3.59
CA VAL A 60 6.16 -2.69 -3.86
C VAL A 60 6.49 -2.92 -5.34
N SER A 61 7.03 -1.90 -5.99
CA SER A 61 7.58 -2.02 -7.35
C SER A 61 9.02 -2.56 -7.34
N GLU A 62 9.54 -2.98 -8.50
CA GLU A 62 10.96 -3.38 -8.65
C GLU A 62 11.99 -2.31 -8.25
N ASN A 63 11.57 -1.04 -8.13
CA ASN A 63 12.42 0.07 -7.68
C ASN A 63 12.20 0.42 -6.20
N ASP A 64 11.69 -0.50 -5.40
CA ASP A 64 11.40 -0.35 -3.97
C ASP A 64 10.31 0.68 -3.62
N ALA A 65 9.73 1.37 -4.60
CA ALA A 65 8.65 2.32 -4.37
C ALA A 65 7.35 1.62 -3.95
N ILE A 66 6.66 2.23 -2.99
CA ILE A 66 5.45 1.70 -2.33
C ILE A 66 4.21 2.35 -2.94
N TYR A 67 3.25 1.53 -3.31
CA TYR A 67 1.99 1.93 -3.93
C TYR A 67 0.81 1.31 -3.19
N TYR A 68 -0.28 2.05 -3.15
CA TYR A 68 -1.59 1.58 -2.76
C TYR A 68 -2.36 1.20 -4.02
N CYS A 69 -2.88 -0.02 -4.09
CA CYS A 69 -3.70 -0.50 -5.17
C CYS A 69 -5.13 -0.70 -4.68
N ARG A 70 -6.08 0.03 -5.28
CA ARG A 70 -7.50 -0.20 -5.00
C ARG A 70 -7.97 -1.48 -5.66
N HIS A 71 -8.57 -2.38 -4.89
CA HIS A 71 -9.05 -3.66 -5.43
C HIS A 71 -10.18 -3.47 -6.43
N GLU A 72 -11.11 -2.56 -6.14
CA GLU A 72 -12.30 -2.34 -6.96
C GLU A 72 -12.00 -1.69 -8.33
N THR A 73 -11.03 -0.78 -8.38
CA THR A 73 -10.71 0.00 -9.59
C THR A 73 -9.39 -0.37 -10.24
N GLY A 74 -8.48 -1.02 -9.51
CA GLY A 74 -7.10 -1.24 -9.93
C GLY A 74 -6.26 0.04 -9.95
N ASP A 75 -6.75 1.14 -9.35
CA ASP A 75 -6.00 2.39 -9.29
C ASP A 75 -4.76 2.26 -8.41
N LEU A 76 -3.62 2.67 -8.94
CA LEU A 76 -2.34 2.71 -8.24
C LEU A 76 -2.05 4.12 -7.77
N ILE A 77 -1.91 4.28 -6.46
CA ILE A 77 -1.56 5.54 -5.82
C ILE A 77 -0.17 5.38 -5.22
N LYS A 78 0.80 6.17 -5.67
CA LYS A 78 2.14 6.15 -5.08
C LYS A 78 2.08 6.69 -3.66
N LEU A 79 2.46 5.87 -2.69
CA LEU A 79 2.52 6.25 -1.27
C LEU A 79 3.90 6.79 -0.92
N ALA A 80 4.95 6.08 -1.34
CA ALA A 80 6.33 6.45 -1.04
C ALA A 80 7.29 6.03 -2.14
N GLU A 81 8.47 6.64 -2.16
CA GLU A 81 9.57 6.26 -3.04
C GLU A 81 10.34 5.02 -2.57
N ASN A 82 10.26 4.69 -1.27
CA ASN A 82 10.85 3.52 -0.64
C ASN A 82 10.18 3.25 0.71
N ILE A 83 10.48 2.10 1.32
CA ILE A 83 9.94 1.71 2.62
C ILE A 83 10.35 2.68 3.75
N GLU A 84 11.56 3.25 3.71
CA GLU A 84 12.03 4.15 4.76
C GLU A 84 11.20 5.45 4.81
N SER A 85 10.93 6.01 3.63
CA SER A 85 10.05 7.18 3.49
C SER A 85 8.62 6.85 3.88
N PHE A 86 8.14 5.65 3.54
CA PHE A 86 6.83 5.18 3.95
C PHE A 86 6.69 5.12 5.48
N ILE A 87 7.61 4.43 6.17
CA ILE A 87 7.64 4.33 7.64
C ILE A 87 7.71 5.72 8.28
N LYS A 88 8.61 6.58 7.78
CA LYS A 88 8.76 7.97 8.28
C LYS A 88 7.49 8.81 8.13
N THR A 89 6.72 8.61 7.06
CA THR A 89 5.45 9.31 6.87
C THR A 89 4.41 8.89 7.91
N ILE A 90 4.48 7.67 8.43
CA ILE A 90 3.52 7.13 9.41
C ILE A 90 3.96 7.42 10.85
N GLU A 91 5.26 7.42 11.16
CA GLU A 91 5.77 7.73 12.52
C GLU A 91 5.61 9.20 12.95
N MET A 92 5.24 10.12 12.04
CA MET A 92 5.10 11.56 12.33
C MET A 92 3.67 12.05 12.62
N ASP A 93 2.65 11.18 12.53
CA ASP A 93 1.23 11.51 12.79
C ASP A 93 0.72 10.89 14.11
#